data_AF-A0A523IXX6-F1
#
_entry.id   AF-A0A523IXX6-F1
#
_cell.length_a   1.000
_cell.length_b   1.000
_cell.length_c   1.000
_cell.angle_alpha   90.00
_cell.angle_beta   90.00
_cell.angle_gamma   90.00
#
_symmetry.space_group_name_H-M   'P 1'
#
loop_
_entity.id
_entity.type
_entity.pdbx_description
1 polymer ?
#
loop_
_entity_poly.entity_id
_entity_poly.type
_entity_poly.pdbx_seq_one_letter_code
_entity_poly.pdbx_strand_id
1 'polypeptide(L)'
;MKYLSLLNRVVTNFFTLWIILFSAVAYLYPAYFADLKNLIVPTLGIIMFGMGATLTTSDFKRVLLRPRDVGVGVVAQYGVMPFLGFALAKIFELDPMLAAGVVLVGSCPGGTSSNVITYLARGDVAFSVTMTSVST
;
A
#
# COMPACT_ATOMS: atom_id res chain seq x y z
N MET A 1 24.92 -2.39 19.70
CA MET A 1 23.45 -2.45 19.74
C MET A 1 22.75 -1.08 19.69
N LYS A 2 23.17 -0.05 20.47
CA LYS A 2 22.55 1.30 20.44
C LYS A 2 22.48 1.96 19.05
N TYR A 3 23.55 1.89 18.25
CA TYR A 3 23.57 2.48 16.90
C TYR A 3 22.56 1.81 15.94
N LEU A 4 22.39 0.49 16.05
CA LEU A 4 21.42 -0.27 15.24
C LEU A 4 19.98 0.13 15.57
N SER A 5 19.66 0.28 16.87
CA SER A 5 18.34 0.73 17.31
C SER A 5 18.06 2.18 16.94
N LEU A 6 19.09 3.04 16.93
CA LEU A 6 18.96 4.43 16.51
C LEU A 6 18.65 4.50 15.00
N LEU A 7 19.39 3.75 14.19
CA LEU A 7 19.17 3.65 12.76
C LEU A 7 17.74 3.16 12.44
N ASN A 8 17.29 2.08 13.09
CA ASN A 8 15.94 1.56 12.90
C ASN A 8 14.87 2.61 13.22
N ARG A 9 15.06 3.37 14.32
CA ARG A 9 14.14 4.43 14.72
C ARG A 9 14.11 5.57 13.70
N VAL A 10 15.25 5.97 13.16
CA VAL A 10 15.35 7.00 12.12
C VAL A 10 14.66 6.55 10.84
N VAL A 11 14.93 5.33 10.38
CA VAL A 11 14.33 4.80 9.14
C VAL A 11 12.81 4.68 9.27
N THR A 12 12.34 4.13 10.39
CA THR A 12 10.90 3.89 10.61
C THR A 12 10.13 5.20 10.83
N ASN A 13 10.65 6.13 11.65
CA ASN A 13 9.93 7.36 11.98
C ASN A 13 9.89 8.35 10.81
N PHE A 14 10.94 8.38 9.98
CA PHE A 14 11.01 9.27 8.83
C PHE A 14 10.69 8.56 7.51
N PHE A 15 10.04 7.40 7.56
CA PHE A 15 9.74 6.56 6.40
C PHE A 15 9.10 7.34 5.25
N THR A 16 8.09 8.16 5.53
CA THR A 16 7.42 9.00 4.51
C THR A 16 8.38 10.02 3.90
N LEU A 17 9.28 10.62 4.68
CA LEU A 17 10.28 11.55 4.16
C LEU A 17 11.27 10.83 3.24
N TRP A 18 11.67 9.62 3.61
CA TRP A 18 12.52 8.79 2.76
C TRP A 18 11.84 8.46 1.43
N ILE A 19 10.55 8.09 1.44
CA ILE A 19 9.79 7.87 0.19
C ILE A 19 9.84 9.10 -0.70
N ILE A 20 9.48 10.27 -0.17
CA ILE A 20 9.45 11.53 -0.95
C ILE A 20 10.85 11.84 -1.51
N LEU A 21 11.89 11.69 -0.69
CA LEU A 21 13.27 11.93 -1.11
C LEU A 21 13.69 10.98 -2.24
N PHE A 22 13.49 9.66 -2.07
CA PHE A 22 13.86 8.68 -3.09
C PHE A 22 13.03 8.82 -4.36
N SER A 23 11.75 9.17 -4.26
CA SER A 23 10.91 9.48 -5.43
C SER A 23 11.41 10.70 -6.18
N ALA A 24 11.82 11.77 -5.49
CA ALA A 24 12.39 12.96 -6.12
C ALA A 24 13.73 12.64 -6.80
N VAL A 25 14.61 11.88 -6.14
CA VAL A 25 15.90 11.47 -6.71
C VAL A 25 15.70 10.55 -7.92
N ALA A 26 14.76 9.61 -7.86
CA ALA A 26 14.44 8.73 -8.98
C ALA A 26 13.85 9.49 -10.18
N TYR A 27 13.08 10.55 -9.92
CA TYR A 27 12.58 11.44 -10.97
C TYR A 27 13.71 12.22 -11.67
N LEU A 28 14.69 12.72 -10.90
CA LEU A 28 15.82 13.48 -11.44
C LEU A 28 16.88 12.60 -12.12
N TYR A 29 17.08 11.37 -11.65
CA TYR A 29 18.10 10.44 -12.14
C TYR A 29 17.55 9.04 -12.42
N PRO A 30 16.63 8.89 -13.40
CA PRO A 30 15.90 7.64 -13.63
C PRO A 30 16.80 6.47 -14.06
N ALA A 31 17.93 6.74 -14.71
CA ALA A 31 18.86 5.72 -15.20
C ALA A 31 19.40 4.81 -14.09
N TYR A 32 19.55 5.31 -12.85
CA TYR A 32 20.03 4.49 -11.72
C TYR A 32 18.95 3.59 -11.10
N PHE A 33 17.67 3.86 -11.37
CA PHE A 33 16.55 3.15 -10.74
C PHE A 33 15.74 2.29 -11.72
N ALA A 34 15.90 2.49 -13.03
CA ALA A 34 15.14 1.78 -14.05
C ALA A 34 15.29 0.25 -13.95
N ASP A 35 16.52 -0.23 -13.78
CA ASP A 35 16.83 -1.67 -13.70
C ASP A 35 16.35 -2.31 -12.38
N LEU A 36 16.10 -1.52 -11.34
CA LEU A 36 15.59 -2.00 -10.05
C LEU A 36 14.13 -2.48 -10.12
N LYS A 37 13.41 -2.21 -11.22
CA LYS A 37 12.02 -2.64 -11.39
C LYS A 37 11.83 -4.16 -11.20
N ASN A 38 12.78 -4.96 -11.66
CA ASN A 38 12.73 -6.42 -11.55
C ASN A 38 12.88 -6.91 -10.11
N LEU A 39 13.44 -6.09 -9.22
CA LEU A 39 13.61 -6.39 -7.79
C LEU A 39 12.37 -6.05 -6.96
N ILE A 40 11.40 -5.28 -7.50
CA ILE A 40 10.21 -4.87 -6.74
C ILE A 40 9.45 -6.08 -6.20
N VAL A 41 9.14 -7.07 -7.05
CA VAL A 41 8.34 -8.24 -6.64
C VAL A 41 9.09 -9.10 -5.62
N PRO A 42 10.35 -9.52 -5.84
CA PRO A 42 11.11 -10.28 -4.84
C PRO A 42 11.26 -9.54 -3.51
N THR A 43 11.60 -8.26 -3.52
CA THR A 43 11.80 -7.47 -2.29
C THR A 43 10.49 -7.31 -1.52
N LEU A 44 9.39 -7.04 -2.22
CA LEU A 44 8.06 -6.97 -1.59
C LEU A 44 7.67 -8.33 -1.00
N GLY A 45 7.98 -9.43 -1.69
CA GLY A 45 7.76 -10.79 -1.20
C GLY A 45 8.49 -11.08 0.12
N ILE A 46 9.76 -10.66 0.24
CA ILE A 46 10.52 -10.80 1.49
C ILE A 46 9.87 -10.00 2.62
N ILE A 47 9.46 -8.76 2.35
CA ILE A 47 8.80 -7.90 3.35
C ILE A 47 7.46 -8.51 3.79
N MET A 48 6.64 -8.95 2.83
CA MET A 48 5.36 -9.60 3.08
C MET A 48 5.51 -10.89 3.88
N PHE A 49 6.52 -11.70 3.56
CA PHE A 49 6.82 -12.93 4.28
C PHE A 49 7.23 -12.64 5.73
N GLY A 50 8.15 -11.68 5.94
CA GLY A 50 8.59 -11.28 7.27
C GLY A 50 7.44 -10.75 8.13
N MET A 51 6.54 -9.97 7.55
CA MET A 51 5.32 -9.53 8.21
C MET A 51 4.35 -10.68 8.49
N GLY A 52 4.11 -11.55 7.52
CA GLY A 52 3.24 -12.72 7.68
C GLY A 52 3.70 -13.66 8.79
N ALA A 53 5.01 -13.83 8.96
CA ALA A 53 5.61 -14.61 10.05
C ALA A 53 5.34 -14.02 11.45
N THR A 54 4.93 -12.75 11.55
CA THR A 54 4.53 -12.10 12.82
C THR A 54 3.04 -12.20 13.13
N LEU A 55 2.22 -12.68 12.19
CA LEU A 55 0.77 -12.81 12.36
C LEU A 55 0.42 -14.17 12.97
N THR A 56 -0.61 -14.18 13.82
CA THR A 56 -1.14 -15.41 14.41
C THR A 56 -2.48 -15.81 13.80
N THR A 57 -2.83 -17.08 13.89
CA THR A 57 -4.17 -17.57 13.50
C THR A 57 -5.29 -16.90 14.29
N SER A 58 -5.00 -16.43 15.50
CA SER A 58 -5.96 -15.71 16.35
C SER A 58 -6.32 -14.33 15.79
N ASP A 59 -5.39 -13.67 15.10
CA ASP A 59 -5.61 -12.36 14.48
C ASP A 59 -6.58 -12.48 13.32
N PHE A 60 -6.41 -13.48 12.45
CA PHE A 60 -7.35 -13.76 11.36
C PHE A 60 -8.73 -14.17 11.88
N LYS A 61 -8.79 -14.98 12.94
CA LYS A 61 -10.07 -15.34 13.57
C LYS A 61 -10.81 -14.10 14.07
N ARG A 62 -10.10 -13.11 14.63
CA ARG A 62 -10.69 -11.84 15.08
C ARG A 62 -11.31 -11.05 13.93
N VAL A 63 -10.65 -11.04 12.77
CA VAL A 63 -11.16 -10.36 11.56
C VAL A 63 -12.41 -11.07 11.03
N LEU A 64 -12.41 -12.40 10.98
CA LEU A 64 -13.58 -13.19 10.52
C LEU A 64 -14.80 -13.02 11.43
N LEU A 65 -14.60 -12.69 12.70
CA LEU A 65 -15.70 -12.35 13.63
C LEU A 65 -16.26 -10.93 13.39
N ARG A 66 -15.65 -10.13 12.52
CA ARG A 66 -16.07 -8.76 12.16
C ARG A 66 -16.34 -8.60 10.66
N PRO A 67 -17.27 -9.37 10.07
CA PRO A 67 -17.54 -9.33 8.63
C PRO A 67 -18.10 -7.98 8.16
N ARG A 68 -18.73 -7.21 9.06
CA ARG A 68 -19.23 -5.86 8.75
C ARG A 68 -18.09 -4.91 8.40
N ASP A 69 -16.98 -4.97 9.13
CA ASP A 69 -15.83 -4.09 8.92
C ASP A 69 -15.18 -4.38 7.56
N VAL A 70 -15.05 -5.66 7.21
CA VAL A 70 -14.56 -6.10 5.89
C VAL A 70 -15.51 -5.64 4.79
N GLY A 71 -16.82 -5.80 4.97
CA GLY A 71 -17.82 -5.34 4.00
C GLY A 71 -17.76 -3.83 3.75
N VAL A 72 -17.63 -3.03 4.81
CA VAL A 72 -17.43 -1.57 4.69
C VAL A 72 -16.14 -1.26 3.94
N GLY A 73 -15.05 -1.97 4.25
CA GLY A 73 -13.78 -1.81 3.54
C GLY A 73 -13.90 -2.12 2.04
N VAL A 74 -14.60 -3.19 1.66
CA VAL A 74 -14.79 -3.58 0.25
C VAL A 74 -15.64 -2.55 -0.50
N VAL A 75 -16.74 -2.09 0.11
CA VAL A 75 -17.57 -1.02 -0.46
C VAL A 75 -16.79 0.29 -0.59
N ALA A 76 -15.92 0.61 0.37
CA ALA A 76 -15.05 1.76 0.25
C ALA A 76 -14.03 1.59 -0.89
N GLN A 77 -13.38 0.42 -1.01
CA GLN A 77 -12.39 0.15 -2.06
C GLN A 77 -13.00 0.23 -3.45
N TYR A 78 -14.17 -0.38 -3.68
CA TYR A 78 -14.78 -0.45 -5.02
C TYR A 78 -15.88 0.58 -5.30
N GLY A 79 -16.31 1.32 -4.28
CA GLY A 79 -17.24 2.44 -4.44
C GLY A 79 -16.51 3.77 -4.43
N VAL A 80 -15.78 4.05 -3.34
CA VAL A 80 -15.20 5.38 -3.10
C VAL A 80 -14.00 5.62 -4.03
N MET A 81 -13.07 4.67 -4.19
CA MET A 81 -11.87 4.89 -5.02
C MET A 81 -12.18 5.12 -6.51
N PRO A 82 -13.06 4.34 -7.18
CA PRO A 82 -13.41 4.60 -8.58
C PRO A 82 -14.18 5.90 -8.74
N PHE A 83 -15.10 6.19 -7.81
CA PHE A 83 -15.86 7.43 -7.81
C PHE A 83 -14.94 8.65 -7.69
N LEU A 84 -13.98 8.61 -6.77
CA LEU A 84 -12.98 9.66 -6.63
C LEU A 84 -12.13 9.79 -7.90
N GLY A 85 -11.68 8.69 -8.49
CA GLY A 85 -10.94 8.71 -9.75
C GLY A 85 -11.72 9.41 -10.88
N PHE A 86 -13.02 9.10 -11.01
CA PHE A 86 -13.89 9.74 -11.99
C PHE A 86 -14.16 11.22 -11.67
N ALA A 87 -14.45 11.54 -10.41
CA ALA A 87 -14.69 12.91 -9.98
C ALA A 87 -13.46 13.79 -10.21
N LEU A 88 -12.27 13.31 -9.86
CA LEU A 88 -11.01 14.02 -10.11
C LEU A 88 -10.77 14.20 -11.62
N ALA A 89 -11.01 13.17 -12.43
CA ALA A 89 -10.87 13.27 -13.87
C ALA A 89 -11.79 14.36 -14.48
N LYS A 90 -13.02 14.50 -13.94
CA LYS A 90 -13.95 15.56 -14.33
C LYS A 90 -13.54 16.95 -13.85
N ILE A 91 -13.14 17.08 -12.57
CA ILE A 91 -12.77 18.36 -11.96
C ILE A 91 -11.53 18.96 -12.63
N PHE A 92 -10.55 18.13 -12.98
CA PHE A 92 -9.31 18.57 -13.62
C PHE A 92 -9.38 18.57 -15.15
N GLU A 93 -10.55 18.31 -15.74
CA GLU A 93 -10.76 18.27 -17.20
C GLU A 93 -9.69 17.45 -17.95
N LEU A 94 -9.38 16.26 -17.41
CA LEU A 94 -8.33 15.41 -17.97
C LEU A 94 -8.70 14.92 -19.37
N ASP A 95 -7.70 14.81 -20.24
CA ASP A 95 -7.85 14.15 -21.54
C ASP A 95 -8.44 12.75 -21.38
N PRO A 96 -9.32 12.27 -22.29
CA PRO A 96 -9.98 10.99 -22.16
C PRO A 96 -9.05 9.81 -21.85
N MET A 97 -7.83 9.80 -22.40
CA MET A 97 -6.88 8.72 -22.16
C MET A 97 -6.31 8.75 -20.73
N LEU A 98 -6.02 9.95 -20.21
CA LEU A 98 -5.55 10.12 -18.84
C LEU A 98 -6.67 9.87 -17.82
N ALA A 99 -7.88 10.35 -18.12
CA ALA A 99 -9.07 10.10 -17.33
C ALA A 99 -9.34 8.59 -17.18
N ALA A 100 -9.27 7.84 -18.27
CA ALA A 100 -9.41 6.38 -18.24
C ALA A 100 -8.34 5.73 -17.35
N GLY A 101 -7.08 6.19 -17.42
CA GLY A 101 -6.01 5.71 -16.56
C GLY A 101 -6.26 5.95 -15.07
N VAL A 102 -6.70 7.15 -14.70
CA VAL A 102 -6.99 7.50 -13.29
C VAL A 102 -8.17 6.68 -12.74
N VAL A 103 -9.25 6.52 -13.52
CA VAL A 103 -10.39 5.70 -13.12
C VAL A 103 -10.00 4.23 -13.00
N LEU A 104 -9.18 3.72 -13.92
CA LEU A 104 -8.67 2.35 -13.88
C LEU A 104 -7.83 2.10 -12.62
N VAL A 105 -6.93 3.02 -12.27
CA VAL A 105 -6.15 2.95 -11.02
C VAL A 105 -7.07 2.97 -9.80
N GLY A 106 -8.08 3.84 -9.78
CA GLY A 106 -9.07 3.89 -8.70
C GLY A 106 -9.94 2.62 -8.60
N SER A 107 -10.03 1.85 -9.69
CA SER A 107 -10.79 0.59 -9.76
C SER A 107 -9.95 -0.65 -9.47
N CYS A 108 -8.64 -0.49 -9.29
CA CYS A 108 -7.77 -1.59 -8.93
C CYS A 108 -8.02 -2.05 -7.48
N PRO A 109 -7.77 -3.34 -7.19
CA PRO A 109 -7.78 -3.86 -5.82
C PRO A 109 -6.72 -3.17 -4.96
N GLY A 110 -6.83 -3.36 -3.64
CA GLY A 110 -5.82 -2.89 -2.70
C GLY A 110 -4.45 -3.49 -3.01
N GLY A 111 -3.40 -2.66 -2.99
CA GLY A 111 -2.04 -3.13 -3.21
C GLY A 111 -1.44 -3.80 -1.98
N THR A 112 -0.60 -4.83 -2.16
CA THR A 112 0.12 -5.53 -1.09
C THR A 112 1.05 -4.64 -0.27
N SER A 113 1.48 -3.49 -0.82
CA SER A 113 2.22 -2.45 -0.10
C SER A 113 1.43 -1.83 1.04
N SER A 114 0.09 -1.80 0.97
CA SER A 114 -0.78 -1.28 2.03
C SER A 114 -0.56 -1.99 3.36
N ASN A 115 -0.30 -3.30 3.34
CA ASN A 115 -0.03 -4.10 4.54
C ASN A 115 1.23 -3.61 5.26
N VAL A 116 2.26 -3.19 4.51
CA VAL A 116 3.52 -2.66 5.08
C VAL A 116 3.26 -1.33 5.75
N ILE A 117 2.50 -0.46 5.09
CA ILE A 117 2.11 0.84 5.66
C ILE A 117 1.26 0.64 6.92
N THR A 118 0.30 -0.29 6.91
CA THR A 118 -0.50 -0.64 8.08
C THR A 118 0.37 -1.12 9.24
N TYR A 119 1.37 -1.98 8.96
CA TYR A 119 2.31 -2.46 9.98
C TYR A 119 3.14 -1.32 10.57
N LEU A 120 3.72 -0.45 9.73
CA LEU A 120 4.50 0.71 10.18
C LEU A 120 3.65 1.72 10.97
N ALA A 121 2.39 1.89 10.58
CA ALA A 121 1.40 2.71 11.27
C ALA A 121 0.86 2.06 12.57
N ARG A 122 1.28 0.83 12.90
CA ARG A 122 0.79 0.03 14.03
C ARG A 122 -0.74 -0.21 13.98
N GLY A 123 -1.28 -0.32 12.77
CA GLY A 123 -2.68 -0.65 12.52
C GLY A 123 -2.96 -2.16 12.57
N ASP A 124 -4.19 -2.54 12.23
CA ASP A 124 -4.60 -3.95 12.16
C ASP A 124 -4.12 -4.59 10.84
N VAL A 125 -2.95 -5.22 10.91
CA VAL A 125 -2.32 -5.86 9.76
C VAL A 125 -3.12 -7.07 9.27
N ALA A 126 -3.72 -7.85 10.16
CA ALA A 126 -4.53 -8.99 9.77
C ALA A 126 -5.78 -8.54 9.00
N PHE A 127 -6.39 -7.42 9.41
CA PHE A 127 -7.48 -6.79 8.68
C PHE A 127 -7.02 -6.30 7.29
N SER A 128 -5.88 -5.60 7.22
CA SER A 128 -5.30 -5.11 5.95
C SER A 128 -5.01 -6.25 4.96
N VAL A 129 -4.42 -7.34 5.45
CA VAL A 129 -4.15 -8.54 4.64
C VAL A 129 -5.47 -9.16 4.17
N THR A 130 -6.45 -9.31 5.06
CA THR A 130 -7.77 -9.86 4.70
C THR A 130 -8.47 -9.00 3.66
N MET A 131 -8.47 -7.68 3.82
CA MET A 131 -9.01 -6.72 2.86
C MET A 131 -8.34 -6.85 1.49
N THR A 132 -7.00 -6.90 1.47
CA THR A 132 -6.23 -7.08 0.23
C THR A 132 -6.60 -8.39 -0.46
N SER A 133 -6.66 -9.50 0.29
CA SER A 133 -7.02 -10.83 -0.22
C SER A 133 -8.47 -10.95 -0.70
N VAL A 134 -9.41 -10.21 -0.11
CA VAL A 134 -10.81 -10.20 -0.57
C VAL A 134 -10.97 -9.31 -1.79
N SER A 135 -10.18 -8.24 -1.89
CA SER A 135 -10.25 -7.32 -3.03
C SER A 135 -9.53 -7.85 -4.27
N THR A 136 -8.40 -8.56 -4.12
CA THR A 136 -7.57 -9.07 -5.23
C THR A 136 -8.12 -10.38 -5.77
#